data_AF-A0A1T1D165-F1
#
_entry.id   AF-A0A1T1D165-F1
#
_cell.length_a   1.000
_cell.length_b   1.000
_cell.length_c   1.000
_cell.angle_alpha   90.00
_cell.angle_beta   90.00
_cell.angle_gamma   90.00
#
_symmetry.space_group_name_H-M   'P 1'
#
loop_
_entity.id
_entity.type
_entity.pdbx_description
1 polymer ?
#
loop_
_entity_poly.entity_id
_entity_poly.type
_entity_poly.pdbx_seq_one_letter_code
_entity_poly.pdbx_strand_id
1 'polypeptide(L)'
;MPILAAAGVRDSKTLKPTHRQRLLPIIRRLATDLGLGQASAREIHQQGIRAATELAMIRALQRLSRVPQLVLVDGNLKLRPWHNRQQTVVRGDQRCLTIACAS
;
A
#
# COMPACT_ATOMS: atom_id res chain seq x y z
N MET A 1 -10.90 0.63 -12.68
CA MET A 1 -11.53 0.06 -11.46
C MET A 1 -12.82 0.81 -11.11
N PRO A 2 -13.89 0.72 -11.92
CA PRO A 2 -15.10 1.54 -11.72
C PRO A 2 -15.83 1.23 -10.39
N ILE A 3 -15.84 -0.06 -10.00
CA ILE A 3 -16.51 -0.54 -8.78
C ILE A 3 -15.87 0.07 -7.52
N LEU A 4 -14.54 0.16 -7.45
CA LEU A 4 -13.84 0.74 -6.28
C LEU A 4 -14.06 2.25 -6.17
N ALA A 5 -14.06 2.95 -7.29
CA ALA A 5 -14.38 4.38 -7.34
C ALA A 5 -15.84 4.63 -6.89
N ALA A 6 -16.79 3.85 -7.42
CA ALA A 6 -18.20 3.93 -7.04
C ALA A 6 -18.44 3.55 -5.56
N ALA A 7 -17.67 2.60 -5.02
CA ALA A 7 -17.70 2.25 -3.60
C ALA A 7 -17.13 3.36 -2.69
N GLY A 8 -16.46 4.37 -3.26
CA GLY A 8 -15.92 5.51 -2.52
C GLY A 8 -14.52 5.29 -1.96
N VAL A 9 -13.72 4.40 -2.57
CA VAL A 9 -12.29 4.27 -2.21
C VAL A 9 -11.57 5.59 -2.50
N ARG A 10 -10.93 6.12 -1.46
CA ARG A 10 -10.11 7.34 -1.45
C ARG A 10 -9.17 7.27 -0.25
N ASP A 11 -8.35 8.30 -0.03
CA ASP A 11 -7.48 8.46 1.15
C ASP A 11 -8.18 7.98 2.43
N SER A 12 -7.67 6.86 2.97
CA SER A 12 -8.27 6.11 4.07
C SER A 12 -8.39 6.97 5.33
N LYS A 13 -7.54 8.00 5.49
CA LYS A 13 -7.55 8.93 6.62
C LYS A 13 -8.77 9.86 6.59
N THR A 14 -9.38 10.05 5.41
CA THR A 14 -10.61 10.85 5.22
C THR A 14 -11.88 10.04 5.43
N LEU A 15 -11.76 8.73 5.69
CA LEU A 15 -12.89 7.82 5.86
C LEU A 15 -13.15 7.51 7.33
N LYS A 16 -14.44 7.42 7.69
CA LYS A 16 -14.84 6.89 9.00
C LYS A 16 -14.39 5.43 9.13
N PRO A 17 -14.02 4.94 10.34
CA PRO A 17 -13.61 3.56 10.55
C PRO A 17 -14.62 2.53 10.01
N THR A 18 -15.91 2.79 10.20
CA THR A 18 -17.01 1.94 9.70
C THR A 18 -17.05 1.86 8.17
N HIS A 19 -16.73 2.95 7.46
CA HIS A 19 -16.63 2.94 6.00
C HIS A 19 -15.41 2.15 5.53
N ARG A 20 -14.25 2.28 6.19
CA ARG A 20 -13.06 1.48 5.84
C ARG A 20 -13.32 -0.03 6.00
N GLN A 21 -14.01 -0.42 7.08
CA GLN A 21 -14.39 -1.82 7.30
C GLN A 21 -15.30 -2.37 6.20
N ARG A 22 -16.22 -1.54 5.66
CA ARG A 22 -17.10 -1.92 4.53
C ARG A 22 -16.36 -2.02 3.20
N LEU A 23 -15.29 -1.25 3.01
CA LEU A 23 -14.48 -1.29 1.78
C LEU A 23 -13.57 -2.52 1.71
N LEU A 24 -13.04 -2.99 2.85
CA LEU A 24 -12.12 -4.12 2.91
C LEU A 24 -12.61 -5.38 2.16
N PRO A 25 -13.85 -5.89 2.34
CA PRO A 25 -14.32 -7.05 1.59
C PRO A 25 -14.42 -6.78 0.09
N ILE A 26 -14.75 -5.55 -0.32
CA ILE A 26 -14.82 -5.16 -1.74
C ILE A 26 -13.42 -5.17 -2.36
N ILE A 27 -12.45 -4.58 -1.66
CA ILE A 27 -11.04 -4.55 -2.07
C ILE A 27 -10.50 -5.97 -2.18
N ARG A 28 -10.70 -6.81 -1.16
CA ARG A 28 -10.26 -8.21 -1.16
C ARG A 28 -10.86 -9.03 -2.30
N ARG A 29 -12.13 -8.80 -2.64
CA ARG A 29 -12.79 -9.51 -3.74
C ARG A 29 -12.25 -9.10 -5.11
N LEU A 30 -11.83 -7.85 -5.27
CA LEU A 30 -11.39 -7.29 -6.55
C LEU A 30 -9.87 -7.35 -6.75
N ALA A 31 -9.09 -7.43 -5.67
CA ALA A 31 -7.65 -7.56 -5.74
C ALA A 31 -7.27 -8.94 -6.30
N THR A 32 -6.35 -8.95 -7.27
CA THR A 32 -5.78 -10.21 -7.79
C THR A 32 -4.89 -10.90 -6.74
N ASP A 33 -4.27 -10.12 -5.86
CA ASP A 33 -3.38 -10.60 -4.81
C ASP A 33 -3.25 -9.54 -3.71
N LEU A 34 -2.88 -9.95 -2.50
CA LEU A 34 -2.80 -9.06 -1.34
C LEU A 34 -1.72 -9.49 -0.36
N GLY A 35 -0.73 -8.62 -0.17
CA GLY A 35 0.33 -8.79 0.81
C GLY A 35 0.23 -7.73 1.91
N LEU A 36 0.33 -8.15 3.16
CA LEU A 36 0.47 -7.25 4.32
C LEU A 36 1.91 -7.32 4.80
N GLY A 37 2.52 -6.21 5.19
CA GLY A 37 3.84 -6.21 5.81
C GLY A 37 3.88 -5.24 6.97
N GLN A 38 4.69 -5.56 7.98
CA GLN A 38 4.79 -4.76 9.19
C GLN A 38 6.24 -4.68 9.66
N ALA A 39 6.56 -3.58 10.34
CA ALA A 39 7.79 -3.42 11.11
C ALA A 39 7.40 -3.06 12.55
N SER A 40 8.07 -3.69 13.49
CA SER A 40 7.87 -3.49 14.92
C SER A 40 8.49 -2.16 15.39
N ALA A 41 8.02 -1.67 16.54
CA ALA A 41 8.63 -0.53 17.21
C ALA A 41 10.14 -0.75 17.48
N ARG A 42 10.54 -1.99 17.79
CA ARG A 42 11.96 -2.36 17.95
C ARG A 42 12.76 -2.15 16.67
N GLU A 43 12.24 -2.56 15.51
CA GLU A 43 12.90 -2.34 14.21
C GLU A 43 12.96 -0.86 13.86
N ILE A 44 11.92 -0.09 14.16
CA ILE A 44 11.91 1.37 13.99
C ILE A 44 13.00 2.02 14.86
N HIS A 45 13.12 1.63 16.14
CA HIS A 45 14.14 2.17 17.03
C HIS A 45 15.56 1.82 16.58
N GLN A 46 15.77 0.63 16.01
CA GLN A 46 17.10 0.17 15.59
C GLN A 46 17.56 0.77 14.26
N GLN A 47 16.65 0.99 13.31
CA GLN A 47 16.98 1.27 11.91
C GLN A 47 16.45 2.63 11.42
N GLY A 48 15.61 3.28 12.22
CA GLY A 48 14.88 4.49 11.86
C GLY A 48 13.60 4.21 11.06
N ILE A 49 12.68 5.17 11.09
CA ILE A 49 11.34 5.02 10.51
C ILE A 49 11.36 4.73 9.00
N ARG A 50 12.30 5.31 8.26
CA ARG A 50 12.41 5.10 6.81
C ARG A 50 12.76 3.65 6.47
N ALA A 51 13.83 3.12 7.06
CA ALA A 51 14.25 1.74 6.81
C ALA A 51 13.19 0.74 7.29
N ALA A 52 12.56 0.98 8.44
CA ALA A 52 11.46 0.16 8.93
C ALA A 52 10.24 0.17 8.00
N THR A 53 9.87 1.33 7.44
CA THR A 53 8.78 1.44 6.46
C THR A 53 9.13 0.69 5.17
N GLU A 54 10.35 0.85 4.66
CA GLU A 54 10.84 0.10 3.50
C GLU A 54 10.82 -1.41 3.76
N LEU A 55 11.24 -1.87 4.94
CA LEU A 55 11.18 -3.27 5.34
C LEU A 55 9.75 -3.81 5.38
N ALA A 56 8.80 -3.04 5.93
CA ALA A 56 7.38 -3.41 5.94
C ALA A 56 6.83 -3.53 4.51
N MET A 57 7.14 -2.58 3.62
CA MET A 57 6.72 -2.65 2.21
C MET A 57 7.32 -3.87 1.50
N ILE A 58 8.60 -4.19 1.72
CA ILE A 58 9.24 -5.37 1.13
C ILE A 58 8.57 -6.66 1.63
N ARG A 59 8.28 -6.76 2.93
CA ARG A 59 7.53 -7.90 3.50
C ARG A 59 6.16 -8.07 2.88
N ALA A 60 5.47 -6.95 2.58
CA ALA A 60 4.19 -6.98 1.89
C ALA A 60 4.35 -7.53 0.47
N LEU A 61 5.34 -7.04 -0.29
CA LEU A 61 5.61 -7.49 -1.66
C LEU A 61 6.01 -8.97 -1.73
N GLN A 62 6.79 -9.46 -0.76
CA GLN A 62 7.21 -10.87 -0.67
C GLN A 62 6.06 -11.84 -0.37
N ARG A 63 4.93 -11.35 0.14
CA ARG A 63 3.73 -12.17 0.40
C ARG A 63 2.79 -12.28 -0.80
N LEU A 64 3.08 -11.55 -1.88
CA LEU A 64 2.37 -11.71 -3.14
C LEU A 64 2.79 -13.04 -3.78
N SER A 65 1.82 -13.77 -4.32
CA SER A 65 1.99 -14.98 -5.15
C SER A 65 2.79 -14.72 -6.42
N ARG A 66 2.81 -13.48 -6.92
CA ARG A 66 3.55 -13.07 -8.12
C ARG A 66 4.31 -11.77 -7.87
N VAL A 67 5.52 -11.70 -8.43
CA VAL A 67 6.31 -10.47 -8.44
C VAL A 67 5.63 -9.43 -9.34
N PRO A 68 5.27 -8.24 -8.81
CA PRO A 68 4.62 -7.22 -9.61
C PRO A 68 5.59 -6.63 -10.65
N GLN A 69 5.07 -6.37 -11.86
CA GLN A 69 5.84 -5.75 -12.95
C GLN A 69 6.14 -4.26 -12.71
N LEU A 70 5.34 -3.60 -11.89
CA LEU A 70 5.50 -2.21 -11.48
C LEU A 70 4.93 -2.03 -10.06
N VAL A 71 5.72 -1.41 -9.17
CA VAL A 71 5.26 -0.98 -7.85
C VAL A 71 5.01 0.52 -7.84
N LEU A 72 3.81 0.94 -7.48
CA LEU A 72 3.50 2.34 -7.23
C LEU A 72 3.68 2.62 -5.73
N VAL A 73 4.53 3.57 -5.38
CA VAL A 73 4.85 3.93 -3.99
C VAL A 73 4.27 5.30 -3.68
N ASP A 74 3.50 5.41 -2.60
CA ASP A 74 2.99 6.70 -2.14
C ASP A 74 4.12 7.59 -1.60
N GLY A 75 4.14 8.85 -2.03
CA GLY A 75 5.14 9.83 -1.64
C GLY A 75 6.20 10.08 -2.72
N ASN A 76 7.34 10.62 -2.30
CA ASN A 76 8.44 11.02 -3.18
C ASN A 76 9.70 10.14 -3.04
N LEU A 77 9.69 9.17 -2.12
CA LEU A 77 10.83 8.31 -1.84
C LEU A 77 10.67 6.95 -2.52
N LYS A 78 11.68 6.55 -3.27
CA LYS A 78 11.77 5.19 -3.82
C LYS A 78 12.02 4.18 -2.69
N LEU A 79 11.51 2.97 -2.89
CA LEU A 79 11.77 1.82 -2.05
C LEU A 79 13.18 1.29 -2.35
N ARG A 80 14.16 1.68 -1.52
CA ARG A 80 15.59 1.37 -1.75
C ARG A 80 15.89 -0.12 -1.94
N PRO A 81 15.30 -1.06 -1.16
CA PRO A 81 15.59 -2.48 -1.32
C PRO A 81 14.90 -3.14 -2.53
N TRP A 82 14.06 -2.41 -3.27
CA TRP A 82 13.32 -2.94 -4.42
C TRP A 82 13.98 -2.57 -5.74
N HIS A 83 14.50 -3.57 -6.43
CA HIS A 83 15.28 -3.38 -7.67
C HIS A 83 14.43 -3.47 -8.94
N ASN A 84 13.21 -4.01 -8.87
CA ASN A 84 12.31 -4.04 -10.01
C ASN A 84 11.70 -2.65 -10.26
N ARG A 85 10.95 -2.52 -11.37
CA ARG A 85 10.33 -1.24 -11.75
C ARG A 85 9.44 -0.71 -10.62
N GLN A 86 9.65 0.56 -10.30
CA GLN A 86 8.87 1.28 -9.31
C GLN A 86 8.68 2.73 -9.74
N GLN A 87 7.57 3.33 -9.33
CA GLN A 87 7.26 4.74 -9.55
C GLN A 87 6.70 5.34 -8.26
N THR A 88 7.25 6.48 -7.87
CA THR A 88 6.74 7.27 -6.75
C THR A 88 5.59 8.16 -7.22
N VAL A 89 4.56 8.29 -6.40
CA VAL A 89 3.40 9.15 -6.67
C VAL A 89 3.15 10.01 -5.44
N VAL A 90 3.44 11.30 -5.56
CA VAL A 90 3.17 12.26 -4.48
C VAL A 90 1.66 12.39 -4.28
N ARG A 91 1.19 12.15 -3.04
CA ARG A 91 -0.25 12.07 -2.68
C ARG A 91 -0.95 11.00 -3.52
N GLY A 92 -0.33 9.84 -3.61
CA GLY A 92 -0.77 8.72 -4.43
C GLY A 92 -2.10 8.15 -3.95
N ASP A 93 -2.37 8.17 -2.64
CA ASP A 93 -3.64 7.79 -2.04
C ASP A 93 -4.84 8.64 -2.52
N GLN A 94 -4.59 9.87 -2.97
CA GLN A 94 -5.61 10.76 -3.54
C GLN A 94 -5.74 10.66 -5.06
N ARG A 95 -4.72 10.13 -5.75
CA ARG A 95 -4.58 10.18 -7.22
C ARG A 95 -4.63 8.81 -7.90
N CYS A 96 -4.37 7.75 -7.15
CA CYS A 96 -4.26 6.40 -7.66
C CYS A 96 -5.10 5.45 -6.80
N LEU A 97 -6.12 4.84 -7.40
CA LEU A 97 -6.98 3.88 -6.71
C LEU A 97 -6.20 2.69 -6.14
N THR A 98 -5.15 2.22 -6.84
CA THR A 98 -4.32 1.12 -6.35
C THR A 98 -3.59 1.47 -5.05
N ILE A 99 -3.07 2.71 -4.97
CA ILE A 99 -2.43 3.21 -3.74
C ILE A 99 -3.49 3.43 -2.66
N ALA A 100 -4.64 4.00 -3.00
CA ALA A 100 -5.75 4.22 -2.06
C ALA A 100 -6.31 2.91 -1.49
N CYS A 101 -6.28 1.81 -2.25
CA CYS A 101 -6.67 0.49 -1.74
C CYS A 101 -5.66 -0.12 -0.76
N ALA A 102 -4.41 0.31 -0.80
CA ALA A 102 -3.33 -0.21 0.04
C ALA A 102 -3.12 0.63 1.33
N SER A 103 -3.75 1.81 1.45
CA SER A 103 -3.64 2.74 2.59
C SER A 103 -4.74 2.61 3.62
#